data_AF-A0A3N6BLV1-F1
#
_entry.id   AF-A0A3N6BLV1-F1
#
_cell.length_a   1.000
_cell.length_b   1.000
_cell.length_c   1.000
_cell.angle_alpha   90.00
_cell.angle_beta   90.00
_cell.angle_gamma   90.00
#
_symmetry.space_group_name_H-M   'P 1'
#
loop_
_entity.id
_entity.type
_entity.pdbx_description
1 polymer ?
#
loop_
_entity_poly.entity_id
_entity_poly.type
_entity_poly.pdbx_seq_one_letter_code
_entity_poly.pdbx_strand_id
1 'polypeptide(L)' 'ALGQEARAWAEQLAQLPTRAVGWTKRSMNQAMETGLLETLEIEARFQDQAARTEDFAEGVNAFKEKRPSVFKGT' A
#
# COMPACT_ATOMS: atom_id res chain seq x y z
N ALA A 1 11.24 20.67 -15.55
CA ALA A 1 10.01 19.87 -15.77
C ALA A 1 10.13 18.51 -15.08
N LEU A 2 10.87 17.53 -15.65
CA LEU A 2 10.93 16.15 -15.13
C LEU A 2 11.31 16.02 -13.63
N GLY A 3 12.30 16.79 -13.16
CA GLY A 3 12.70 16.73 -11.74
C GLY A 3 11.62 17.22 -10.76
N GLN A 4 10.78 18.18 -11.18
CA GLN A 4 9.66 18.65 -10.35
C GLN A 4 8.52 17.62 -10.33
N GLU A 5 8.24 16.99 -11.48
CA GLU A 5 7.25 15.91 -11.57
C GLU A 5 7.66 14.69 -10.76
N ALA A 6 8.91 14.25 -10.87
CA ALA A 6 9.45 13.14 -10.08
C ALA A 6 9.37 13.43 -8.57
N ARG A 7 9.63 14.68 -8.17
CA ARG A 7 9.52 15.10 -6.77
C ARG A 7 8.07 15.10 -6.29
N ALA A 8 7.15 15.66 -7.06
CA ALA A 8 5.73 15.67 -6.73
C ALA A 8 5.19 14.24 -6.57
N TRP A 9 5.63 13.32 -7.43
CA TRP A 9 5.24 11.92 -7.32
C TRP A 9 5.84 11.24 -6.08
N ALA A 10 7.10 11.50 -5.76
CA ALA A 10 7.73 11.00 -4.53
C ALA A 10 7.03 11.52 -3.27
N GLU A 11 6.63 12.79 -3.26
CA GLU A 11 5.87 13.40 -2.16
C GLU A 11 4.49 12.74 -2.00
N GLN A 12 3.79 12.42 -3.09
CA GLN A 12 2.54 11.66 -3.04
C GLN A 12 2.75 10.26 -2.46
N LEU A 13 3.75 9.51 -2.95
CA LEU A 13 4.05 8.17 -2.44
C LEU A 13 4.43 8.19 -0.96
N ALA A 14 5.11 9.23 -0.49
CA ALA A 14 5.48 9.39 0.91
C ALA A 14 4.28 9.63 1.83
N GLN A 15 3.13 10.07 1.30
CA GLN A 15 1.88 10.20 2.07
C GLN A 15 1.05 8.91 2.10
N LEU A 16 1.44 7.86 1.37
CA LEU A 16 0.73 6.58 1.33
C LEU A 16 1.20 5.64 2.46
N PRO A 17 0.42 4.59 2.79
CA PRO A 17 0.81 3.61 3.78
C PRO A 17 2.01 2.79 3.28
N THR A 18 3.22 3.13 3.74
CA THR A 18 4.49 2.70 3.13
C THR A 18 4.62 1.18 3.03
N ARG A 19 4.19 0.45 4.08
CA ARG A 19 4.19 -1.02 4.08
C ARG A 19 3.25 -1.61 3.03
N ALA A 20 2.03 -1.10 2.94
CA ALA A 20 1.05 -1.56 1.95
C ALA A 20 1.52 -1.27 0.52
N VAL A 21 2.09 -0.10 0.24
CA VAL A 21 2.70 0.20 -1.09
C VAL A 21 3.82 -0.79 -1.40
N GLY A 22 4.68 -1.08 -0.42
CA GLY A 22 5.76 -2.06 -0.56
C GLY A 22 5.25 -3.48 -0.85
N TRP A 23 4.21 -3.92 -0.15
CA TRP A 23 3.59 -5.22 -0.36
C TRP A 23 2.87 -5.32 -1.70
N THR A 24 2.12 -4.29 -2.11
CA THR A 24 1.49 -4.23 -3.44
C THR A 24 2.54 -4.38 -4.54
N LYS A 25 3.65 -3.63 -4.45
CA LYS A 25 4.75 -3.73 -5.42
C LYS A 25 5.36 -5.15 -5.46
N ARG A 26 5.57 -5.78 -4.30
CA ARG A 26 6.09 -7.16 -4.23
C ARG A 26 5.11 -8.15 -4.85
N SER A 27 3.82 -8.03 -4.54
CA SER A 27 2.75 -8.87 -5.09
C SER A 27 2.70 -8.77 -6.60
N MET A 28 2.71 -7.54 -7.14
CA MET A 28 2.71 -7.31 -8.59
C MET A 28 3.94 -7.90 -9.29
N ASN A 29 5.12 -7.76 -8.70
CA ASN A 29 6.34 -8.33 -9.26
C ASN A 29 6.30 -9.86 -9.26
N GLN A 30 5.83 -10.48 -8.17
CA GLN A 30 5.70 -11.93 -8.08
C GLN A 30 4.66 -12.48 -9.05
N ALA A 31 3.54 -11.78 -9.23
CA ALA A 31 2.49 -12.15 -10.17
C ALA A 31 2.95 -12.25 -11.64
N MET A 32 4.08 -11.62 -12.00
CA MET A 32 4.67 -11.77 -13.33
C MET A 32 5.41 -13.10 -13.52
N GLU A 33 5.74 -13.78 -12.43
CA GLU A 33 6.53 -15.02 -12.41
C GLU A 33 5.71 -16.24 -11.93
N THR A 34 4.56 -16.00 -11.27
CA THR A 34 3.73 -17.05 -10.64
C THR A 34 2.39 -17.27 -11.34
N GLY A 35 1.80 -18.46 -11.13
CA GLY A 35 0.45 -18.76 -11.58
C GLY A 35 -0.63 -18.09 -10.73
N LEU A 36 -1.85 -17.99 -11.25
CA LEU A 36 -2.98 -17.30 -10.60
C LEU A 36 -3.19 -17.72 -9.13
N LEU A 37 -3.21 -19.04 -8.85
CA LEU A 37 -3.48 -19.54 -7.51
C LEU A 37 -2.38 -19.12 -6.51
N GLU A 38 -1.13 -19.22 -6.91
CA GLU A 38 0.01 -18.81 -6.08
C GLU A 38 0.00 -17.29 -5.84
N THR A 39 -0.32 -16.49 -6.86
CA THR A 39 -0.49 -15.04 -6.72
C THR A 39 -1.57 -14.70 -5.71
N LEU A 40 -2.72 -15.37 -5.75
CA LEU A 40 -3.81 -15.15 -4.79
C LEU A 40 -3.39 -15.50 -3.35
N GLU A 41 -2.59 -16.55 -3.16
CA GLU A 41 -2.05 -16.90 -1.84
C GLU A 41 -1.04 -15.87 -1.32
N ILE A 42 -0.21 -15.31 -2.20
CA ILE A 42 0.70 -14.20 -1.89
C ILE A 42 -0.11 -12.96 -1.47
N GLU A 43 -1.11 -12.58 -2.25
CA GLU A 43 -1.99 -11.44 -1.96
C GLU A 43 -2.71 -11.61 -0.63
N ALA A 44 -3.27 -12.80 -0.35
CA ALA A 44 -3.94 -13.09 0.91
C ALA A 44 -3.01 -12.91 2.12
N ARG A 45 -1.76 -13.35 2.03
CA ARG A 45 -0.76 -13.15 3.10
C ARG A 45 -0.43 -11.68 3.32
N PHE A 46 -0.26 -10.89 2.25
CA PHE A 46 -0.01 -9.46 2.39
C PHE A 46 -1.22 -8.68 2.89
N GLN A 47 -2.45 -9.08 2.52
CA GLN A 47 -3.68 -8.50 3.05
C GLN A 47 -3.83 -8.77 4.55
N ASP A 48 -3.56 -10.01 5.02
CA ASP A 48 -3.57 -10.32 6.46
C ASP A 48 -2.52 -9.50 7.24
N GLN A 49 -1.33 -9.32 6.67
CA GLN A 49 -0.30 -8.44 7.26
C GLN A 49 -0.76 -6.98 7.29
N ALA A 50 -1.37 -6.49 6.20
CA ALA A 50 -1.87 -5.12 6.09
C ALA A 50 -3.01 -4.85 7.08
N ALA A 51 -3.92 -5.79 7.28
CA ALA A 51 -5.04 -5.64 8.22
C ALA A 51 -4.60 -5.42 9.68
N ARG A 52 -3.34 -5.74 10.01
CA ARG A 52 -2.76 -5.63 11.36
C ARG A 52 -1.93 -4.35 11.57
N THR A 53 -1.82 -3.49 10.57
CA THR A 53 -1.05 -2.24 10.67
C THR A 53 -1.85 -1.11 11.30
N GLU A 54 -1.16 -0.12 11.86
CA GLU A 54 -1.80 1.11 12.34
C GLU A 54 -2.41 1.88 11.17
N ASP A 55 -1.73 1.88 10.03
CA ASP A 55 -2.20 2.51 8.80
C ASP A 55 -3.53 1.94 8.30
N PHE A 56 -3.76 0.62 8.43
CA PHE A 56 -5.05 0.03 8.09
C PHE A 56 -6.15 0.51 9.03
N ALA A 57 -5.91 0.49 10.34
CA ALA A 57 -6.87 0.99 11.33
C ALA A 57 -7.21 2.47 11.09
N GLU A 58 -6.21 3.30 10.81
CA GLU A 58 -6.38 4.71 10.45
C GLU A 58 -7.18 4.88 9.16
N GLY A 59 -6.87 4.12 8.10
CA GLY A 59 -7.62 4.19 6.84
C GLY A 59 -9.09 3.84 7.03
N VAL A 60 -9.39 2.81 7.82
CA VAL A 60 -10.77 2.42 8.17
C VAL A 60 -11.46 3.50 8.98
N ASN A 61 -10.80 4.07 9.98
CA ASN A 61 -11.38 5.11 10.84
C ASN A 61 -11.63 6.41 10.07
N ALA A 62 -10.63 6.87 9.30
CA ALA A 62 -10.73 8.05 8.46
C ALA A 62 -11.87 7.91 7.43
N PHE A 63 -12.05 6.73 6.84
CA PHE A 63 -13.17 6.43 5.96
C PHE A 63 -14.52 6.55 6.66
N LYS A 64 -14.67 5.96 7.85
CA LYS A 64 -15.90 6.05 8.67
C LYS A 64 -16.22 7.50 9.06
N GLU A 65 -15.18 8.26 9.38
CA GLU A 65 -15.27 9.67 9.80
C GLU A 65 -15.36 10.65 8.63
N LYS A 66 -15.25 10.18 7.38
CA LYS A 66 -15.26 10.99 6.15
C LYS A 66 -14.20 12.10 6.14
N ARG A 67 -13.00 11.79 6.64
CA ARG A 67 -11.83 12.69 6.63
C ARG A 67 -10.66 12.07 5.85
N PRO A 68 -9.67 12.88 5.43
CA PRO A 68 -8.42 12.35 4.92
C PRO A 68 -7.71 11.48 5.98
N SER A 69 -7.10 10.39 5.53
CA SER A 69 -6.27 9.51 6.37
C SER A 69 -4.85 10.09 6.53
N VAL A 70 -4.24 9.88 7.70
CA VAL A 70 -2.85 10.28 7.99
C VAL A 70 -2.02 9.05 8.29
N PHE A 71 -1.35 8.52 7.28
CA PHE A 71 -0.52 7.32 7.41
C PHE A 71 0.84 7.61 8.02
N LYS A 72 1.36 6.67 8.82
CA LYS A 72 2.66 6.72 9.51
C LYS A 72 3.67 5.71 8.94
N GLY A 73 3.23 4.80 8.08
CA GLY A 73 4.09 3.77 7.48
C GLY A 73 4.28 2.53 8.33
N THR A 74 3.43 2.31 9.34
CA THR A 74 3.52 1.20 10.31
C THR A 74 2.27 0.35 10.35
#